data_AF-A9USM0-F1
#
_entry.id   AF-A9USM0-F1
#
_cell.length_a   1.000
_cell.length_b   1.000
_cell.length_c   1.000
_cell.angle_alpha   90.00
_cell.angle_beta   90.00
_cell.angle_gamma   90.00
#
_symmetry.space_group_name_H-M   'P 1'
#
loop_
_entity.id
_entity.type
_entity.pdbx_description
1 polymer ?
#
loop_
_entity_poly.entity_id
_entity_poly.type
_entity_poly.pdbx_seq_one_letter_code
_entity_poly.pdbx_strand_id
1 'polypeptide(L)'
;MAAKALLKTADASAWQAQLDAYDERIKTRYQGFGKARQKVNLPEHDRWLWQDLPHVVAARKEPHITLDELVQIMEWKLSRGQSRPLLKRLKAHNTAENVVAVSTRAFAELQAKRKAGPEVALRAVCTILQELPFVGPATASAILAPLYPQDAPFMSDEALLTIPEVRASDYSLNNYLALAVQLDGLRSHLKLHDWSLADLEKAIWSATQSAAA
;
A
#
# COMPACT_ATOMS: atom_id res chain seq x y z
N MET A 1 20.84 2.09 -1.92
CA MET A 1 21.64 2.76 -2.97
C MET A 1 20.86 2.87 -4.28
N ALA A 2 20.27 1.78 -4.80
CA ALA A 2 19.50 1.80 -6.06
C ALA A 2 18.23 2.68 -6.03
N ALA A 3 17.32 2.51 -5.05
CA ALA A 3 16.10 3.32 -4.98
C ALA A 3 16.36 4.84 -4.78
N LYS A 4 17.40 5.20 -4.00
CA LYS A 4 17.84 6.61 -3.88
C LYS A 4 18.47 7.15 -5.17
N ALA A 5 19.06 6.29 -6.00
CA ALA A 5 19.53 6.68 -7.32
C ALA A 5 18.34 6.86 -8.30
N LEU A 6 17.30 6.04 -8.17
CA LEU A 6 16.06 6.18 -8.93
C LEU A 6 15.40 7.56 -8.70
N LEU A 7 15.39 8.06 -7.47
CA LEU A 7 14.89 9.42 -7.18
C LEU A 7 15.70 10.55 -7.83
N LYS A 8 16.97 10.32 -8.15
CA LYS A 8 17.84 11.34 -8.77
C LYS A 8 17.71 11.40 -10.28
N THR A 9 17.11 10.38 -10.89
CA THR A 9 16.91 10.36 -12.34
C THR A 9 15.55 10.95 -12.70
N ALA A 10 15.56 11.83 -13.69
CA ALA A 10 14.35 12.34 -14.35
C ALA A 10 13.89 11.43 -15.50
N ASP A 11 14.54 10.27 -15.68
CA ASP A 11 14.26 9.33 -16.76
C ASP A 11 13.08 8.43 -16.43
N ALA A 12 11.93 8.73 -17.05
CA ALA A 12 10.71 7.93 -16.95
C ALA A 12 10.93 6.44 -17.34
N SER A 13 11.85 6.14 -18.25
CA SER A 13 12.13 4.77 -18.67
C SER A 13 12.82 3.96 -17.56
N ALA A 14 13.66 4.60 -16.76
CA ALA A 14 14.27 3.97 -15.58
C ALA A 14 13.20 3.61 -14.54
N TRP A 15 12.20 4.47 -14.34
CA TRP A 15 11.05 4.19 -13.47
C TRP A 15 10.20 3.03 -14.01
N GLN A 16 9.84 3.07 -15.29
CA GLN A 16 9.08 2.00 -15.95
C GLN A 16 9.78 0.66 -15.81
N ALA A 17 11.09 0.60 -16.03
CA ALA A 17 11.86 -0.64 -15.86
C ALA A 17 11.78 -1.22 -14.44
N GLN A 18 11.69 -0.38 -13.39
CA GLN A 18 11.51 -0.88 -12.03
C GLN A 18 10.07 -1.38 -11.79
N LEU A 19 9.08 -0.69 -12.33
CA LEU A 19 7.68 -1.12 -12.25
C LEU A 19 7.47 -2.45 -13.00
N ASP A 20 8.00 -2.59 -14.21
CA ASP A 20 7.91 -3.82 -15.02
C ASP A 20 8.58 -5.01 -14.33
N ALA A 21 9.64 -4.75 -13.56
CA ALA A 21 10.32 -5.79 -12.78
C ALA A 21 9.58 -6.22 -11.51
N TYR A 22 8.51 -5.52 -11.11
CA TYR A 22 7.83 -5.72 -9.82
C TYR A 22 7.41 -7.18 -9.56
N ASP A 23 6.75 -7.82 -10.52
CA ASP A 23 6.26 -9.19 -10.39
C ASP A 23 7.40 -10.21 -10.22
N GLU A 24 8.50 -10.03 -10.95
CA GLU A 24 9.69 -10.87 -10.81
C GLU A 24 10.40 -10.63 -9.46
N ARG A 25 10.40 -9.39 -8.95
CA ARG A 25 10.90 -9.09 -7.60
C ARG A 25 10.04 -9.72 -6.52
N ILE A 26 8.71 -9.76 -6.69
CA ILE A 26 7.79 -10.46 -5.78
C ILE A 26 8.09 -11.96 -5.74
N LYS A 27 8.28 -12.60 -6.91
CA LYS A 27 8.67 -14.02 -7.00
C LYS A 27 10.02 -14.29 -6.35
N THR A 28 11.03 -13.48 -6.66
CA THR A 28 12.38 -13.60 -6.10
C THR A 28 12.35 -13.44 -4.57
N ARG A 29 11.61 -12.45 -4.07
CA ARG A 29 11.40 -12.20 -2.64
C ARG A 29 10.82 -13.45 -1.95
N TYR A 30 9.79 -14.06 -2.55
CA TYR A 30 9.14 -15.26 -2.04
C TYR A 30 10.05 -16.50 -2.05
N GLN A 31 10.86 -16.67 -3.10
CA GLN A 31 11.84 -17.77 -3.18
C GLN A 31 12.89 -17.67 -2.05
N GLY A 32 13.24 -16.46 -1.63
CA GLY A 32 14.12 -16.22 -0.49
C GLY A 32 13.49 -16.47 0.89
N PHE A 33 12.21 -16.85 0.98
CA PHE A 33 11.56 -17.13 2.26
C PHE A 33 11.97 -18.49 2.83
N GLY A 34 12.21 -18.54 4.14
CA GLY A 34 12.25 -19.82 4.87
C GLY A 34 10.87 -20.51 4.88
N LYS A 35 10.87 -21.84 5.07
CA LYS A 35 9.67 -22.71 5.02
C LYS A 35 8.45 -22.17 5.79
N ALA A 36 8.67 -21.56 6.95
CA ALA A 36 7.58 -21.01 7.77
C ALA A 36 6.85 -19.83 7.10
N ARG A 37 7.57 -18.97 6.39
CA ARG A 37 7.05 -17.77 5.73
C ARG A 37 6.44 -18.09 4.35
N GLN A 38 6.88 -19.18 3.72
CA GLN A 38 6.31 -19.67 2.45
C GLN A 38 4.86 -20.16 2.55
N LYS A 39 4.34 -20.37 3.77
CA LYS A 39 2.91 -20.69 4.00
C LYS A 39 1.96 -19.62 3.46
N VAL A 40 2.41 -18.37 3.41
CA VAL A 40 1.72 -17.29 2.72
C VAL A 40 2.36 -17.20 1.34
N ASN A 41 1.63 -17.65 0.31
CA ASN A 41 2.08 -17.56 -1.08
C ASN A 41 2.04 -16.10 -1.53
N LEU A 42 3.15 -15.37 -1.33
CA LEU A 42 3.22 -13.94 -1.60
C LEU A 42 2.83 -13.59 -3.05
N PRO A 43 3.32 -14.27 -4.10
CA PRO A 43 2.89 -14.01 -5.47
C PRO A 43 1.37 -14.12 -5.68
N GLU A 44 0.72 -15.13 -5.10
CA GLU A 44 -0.74 -15.27 -5.19
C GLU A 44 -1.47 -14.18 -4.42
N HIS A 45 -0.98 -13.82 -3.24
CA HIS A 45 -1.57 -12.74 -2.42
C HIS A 45 -1.40 -11.38 -3.08
N ASP A 46 -0.25 -11.14 -3.72
CA ASP A 46 0.02 -9.89 -4.43
C ASP A 46 -0.88 -9.76 -5.66
N ARG A 47 -1.01 -10.81 -6.47
CA ARG A 47 -1.95 -10.85 -7.59
C ARG A 47 -3.39 -10.61 -7.11
N TRP A 48 -3.82 -11.33 -6.08
CA TRP A 48 -5.15 -11.16 -5.52
C TRP A 48 -5.39 -9.73 -5.04
N LEU A 49 -4.42 -9.13 -4.33
CA LEU A 49 -4.55 -7.78 -3.80
C LEU A 49 -4.71 -6.73 -4.90
N TRP A 50 -3.90 -6.81 -5.97
CA TRP A 50 -3.85 -5.77 -7.00
C TRP A 50 -4.82 -6.00 -8.16
N GLN A 51 -5.23 -7.25 -8.41
CA GLN A 51 -6.09 -7.60 -9.54
C GLN A 51 -7.49 -7.98 -9.07
N ASP A 52 -7.63 -8.94 -8.14
CA ASP A 52 -8.95 -9.50 -7.80
C ASP A 52 -9.73 -8.61 -6.83
N LEU A 53 -9.09 -8.15 -5.75
CA LEU A 53 -9.74 -7.38 -4.68
C LEU A 53 -10.43 -6.11 -5.20
N PRO A 54 -9.82 -5.27 -6.06
CA PRO A 54 -10.49 -4.08 -6.58
C PRO A 54 -11.77 -4.39 -7.34
N HIS A 55 -11.77 -5.46 -8.15
CA HIS A 55 -12.96 -5.89 -8.89
C HIS A 55 -14.06 -6.40 -7.96
N VAL A 56 -13.69 -7.20 -6.95
CA VAL A 56 -14.63 -7.73 -5.95
C VAL A 56 -15.26 -6.60 -5.14
N VAL A 57 -14.47 -5.64 -4.66
CA VAL A 57 -14.96 -4.51 -3.87
C VAL A 57 -15.86 -3.60 -4.72
N ALA A 58 -15.49 -3.32 -5.97
CA ALA A 58 -16.27 -2.47 -6.87
C ALA A 58 -17.61 -3.11 -7.29
N ALA A 59 -17.71 -4.44 -7.31
CA ALA A 59 -18.94 -5.16 -7.66
C ALA A 59 -19.98 -5.15 -6.51
N ARG A 60 -19.62 -4.72 -5.31
CA ARG A 60 -20.54 -4.64 -4.16
C ARG A 60 -21.45 -3.43 -4.29
N LYS A 61 -22.70 -3.57 -3.84
CA LYS A 61 -23.68 -2.46 -3.80
C LYS A 61 -23.12 -1.23 -3.09
N GLU A 62 -22.46 -1.45 -1.95
CA GLU A 62 -21.69 -0.45 -1.24
C GLU A 62 -20.25 -0.96 -1.14
N PRO A 63 -19.25 -0.22 -1.66
CA PRO A 63 -17.86 -0.63 -1.56
C PRO A 63 -17.44 -0.77 -0.09
N HIS A 64 -16.88 -1.94 0.25
CA HIS A 64 -16.35 -2.26 1.58
C HIS A 64 -15.35 -3.40 1.47
N ILE A 65 -14.64 -3.73 2.55
CA ILE A 65 -13.88 -4.98 2.69
C ILE A 65 -14.53 -5.89 3.74
N THR A 66 -14.29 -7.20 3.65
CA THR A 66 -14.72 -8.17 4.67
C THR A 66 -13.59 -8.45 5.68
N LEU A 67 -13.91 -9.14 6.78
CA LEU A 67 -12.90 -9.56 7.76
C LEU A 67 -11.85 -10.50 7.14
N ASP A 68 -12.28 -11.44 6.30
CA ASP A 68 -11.35 -12.38 5.64
C ASP A 68 -10.42 -11.64 4.66
N GLU A 69 -10.93 -10.64 3.94
CA GLU A 69 -10.12 -9.79 3.07
C GLU A 69 -9.15 -8.93 3.87
N LEU A 70 -9.57 -8.38 5.02
CA LEU A 70 -8.67 -7.63 5.92
C LEU A 70 -7.53 -8.53 6.44
N VAL A 71 -7.83 -9.79 6.77
CA VAL A 71 -6.83 -10.79 7.16
C VAL A 71 -5.86 -11.05 6.01
N GLN A 72 -6.36 -11.27 4.80
CA GLN A 72 -5.53 -11.55 3.62
C GLN A 72 -4.66 -10.34 3.21
N ILE A 73 -5.19 -9.11 3.30
CA ILE A 73 -4.43 -7.85 3.12
C ILE A 73 -3.29 -7.76 4.15
N MET A 74 -3.55 -8.10 5.41
CA MET A 74 -2.53 -8.11 6.45
C MET A 74 -1.48 -9.20 6.19
N GLU A 75 -1.87 -10.39 5.74
CA GLU A 75 -0.96 -11.47 5.34
C GLU A 75 -0.04 -11.04 4.19
N TRP A 76 -0.60 -10.39 3.16
CA TRP A 76 0.19 -9.77 2.08
C TRP A 76 1.18 -8.73 2.64
N LYS A 77 0.70 -7.78 3.45
CA LYS A 77 1.52 -6.70 4.01
C LYS A 77 2.71 -7.23 4.81
N LEU A 78 2.46 -8.21 5.68
CA LEU A 78 3.49 -8.82 6.53
C LEU A 78 4.44 -9.73 5.74
N SER A 79 3.97 -10.32 4.62
CA SER A 79 4.80 -11.14 3.75
C SER A 79 5.63 -10.30 2.77
N ARG A 80 5.15 -9.18 2.22
CA ARG A 80 5.94 -8.26 1.40
C ARG A 80 7.00 -7.53 2.22
N GLY A 81 6.62 -7.01 3.39
CA GLY A 81 7.49 -6.23 4.29
C GLY A 81 8.07 -7.03 5.45
N GLN A 82 8.03 -6.44 6.66
CA GLN A 82 8.47 -7.09 7.89
C GLN A 82 7.35 -7.89 8.56
N SER A 83 7.65 -9.15 8.90
CA SER A 83 6.73 -10.02 9.63
C SER A 83 6.60 -9.59 11.09
N ARG A 84 5.37 -9.30 11.52
CA ARG A 84 5.03 -8.94 12.90
C ARG A 84 3.85 -9.81 13.37
N PRO A 85 3.82 -10.31 14.62
CA PRO A 85 2.79 -11.25 15.08
C PRO A 85 1.46 -10.55 15.42
N LEU A 86 0.98 -9.67 14.53
CA LEU A 86 -0.23 -8.88 14.73
C LEU A 86 -1.48 -9.54 14.15
N LEU A 87 -1.33 -10.46 13.19
CA LEU A 87 -2.46 -11.08 12.48
C LEU A 87 -3.46 -11.78 13.39
N LYS A 88 -2.97 -12.57 14.35
CA LYS A 88 -3.84 -13.26 15.32
C LYS A 88 -4.66 -12.29 16.15
N ARG A 89 -4.05 -11.16 16.53
CA ARG A 89 -4.72 -10.12 17.32
C ARG A 89 -5.73 -9.35 16.49
N LEU A 90 -5.38 -8.99 15.25
CA LEU A 90 -6.30 -8.38 14.29
C LEU A 90 -7.56 -9.22 14.13
N LYS A 91 -7.41 -10.53 13.86
CA LYS A 91 -8.56 -11.42 13.70
C LYS A 91 -9.39 -11.55 14.98
N ALA A 92 -8.76 -11.59 16.14
CA ALA A 92 -9.45 -11.76 17.42
C ALA A 92 -10.23 -10.53 17.90
N HIS A 93 -9.89 -9.32 17.43
CA HIS A 93 -10.48 -8.07 17.93
C HIS A 93 -11.35 -7.35 16.91
N ASN A 94 -11.53 -7.90 15.71
CA ASN A 94 -12.41 -7.35 14.69
C ASN A 94 -13.57 -8.33 14.43
N THR A 95 -14.80 -7.82 14.40
CA THR A 95 -15.97 -8.58 13.93
C THR A 95 -16.22 -8.31 12.46
N ALA A 96 -16.91 -9.23 11.78
CA ALA A 96 -17.24 -9.08 10.36
C ALA A 96 -18.07 -7.81 10.10
N GLU A 97 -19.04 -7.54 10.97
CA GLU A 97 -19.95 -6.40 10.88
C GLU A 97 -19.18 -5.08 11.06
N ASN A 98 -18.25 -5.02 12.01
CA ASN A 98 -17.46 -3.81 12.25
C ASN A 98 -16.54 -3.49 11.07
N VAL A 99 -15.89 -4.51 10.47
CA VAL A 99 -15.02 -4.31 9.30
C VAL A 99 -15.81 -3.76 8.12
N VAL A 100 -17.00 -4.32 7.84
CA VAL A 100 -17.88 -3.83 6.78
C VAL A 100 -18.34 -2.40 7.07
N ALA A 101 -18.84 -2.12 8.28
CA ALA A 101 -19.37 -0.80 8.63
C ALA A 101 -18.31 0.31 8.56
N VAL A 102 -17.12 0.07 9.12
CA VAL A 102 -16.02 1.05 9.13
C VAL A 102 -15.49 1.28 7.72
N SER A 103 -15.24 0.22 6.94
CA SER A 103 -14.71 0.37 5.58
C SER A 103 -15.70 1.05 4.63
N THR A 104 -17.00 0.73 4.73
CA THR A 104 -18.06 1.41 3.97
C THR A 104 -18.04 2.92 4.23
N ARG A 105 -18.02 3.32 5.51
CA ARG A 105 -17.97 4.74 5.90
C ARG A 105 -16.68 5.41 5.45
N ALA A 106 -15.54 4.73 5.60
CA ALA A 106 -14.25 5.26 5.18
C ALA A 106 -14.23 5.58 3.68
N PHE A 107 -14.72 4.65 2.86
CA PHE A 107 -14.73 4.79 1.41
C PHE A 107 -15.70 5.86 0.93
N ALA A 108 -16.87 5.98 1.57
CA ALA A 108 -17.79 7.09 1.32
C ALA A 108 -17.16 8.46 1.66
N GLU A 109 -16.45 8.54 2.79
CA GLU A 109 -15.79 9.79 3.22
C GLU A 109 -14.67 10.21 2.25
N LEU A 110 -13.89 9.25 1.74
CA LEU A 110 -12.89 9.52 0.70
C LEU A 110 -13.52 10.21 -0.51
N GLN A 111 -14.64 9.68 -1.03
CA GLN A 111 -15.33 10.25 -2.18
C GLN A 111 -15.91 11.64 -1.85
N ALA A 112 -16.51 11.80 -0.66
CA ALA A 112 -17.10 13.06 -0.23
C ALA A 112 -16.05 14.19 -0.09
N LYS A 113 -14.84 13.86 0.38
CA LYS A 113 -13.76 14.82 0.64
C LYS A 113 -12.80 15.01 -0.53
N ARG A 114 -12.89 14.22 -1.61
CA ARG A 114 -11.97 14.32 -2.77
C ARG A 114 -11.87 15.75 -3.33
N LYS A 115 -12.98 16.50 -3.37
CA LYS A 115 -13.01 17.91 -3.83
C LYS A 115 -12.34 18.90 -2.87
N ALA A 116 -12.20 18.54 -1.59
CA ALA A 116 -11.52 19.38 -0.59
C ALA A 116 -9.99 19.26 -0.68
N GLY A 117 -9.47 18.36 -1.51
CA GLY A 117 -8.05 18.15 -1.76
C GLY A 117 -7.60 16.73 -1.38
N PRO A 118 -6.56 16.21 -2.06
CA PRO A 118 -6.11 14.83 -1.89
C PRO A 118 -5.65 14.53 -0.45
N GLU A 119 -4.93 15.45 0.20
CA GLU A 119 -4.49 15.26 1.59
C GLU A 119 -5.68 15.20 2.57
N VAL A 120 -6.68 16.08 2.39
CA VAL A 120 -7.88 16.11 3.26
C VAL A 120 -8.66 14.80 3.13
N ALA A 121 -8.85 14.34 1.90
CA ALA A 121 -9.56 13.10 1.62
C ALA A 121 -8.81 11.89 2.18
N LEU A 122 -7.50 11.82 1.97
CA LEU A 122 -6.65 10.73 2.45
C LEU A 122 -6.58 10.69 3.99
N ARG A 123 -6.49 11.86 4.64
CA ARG A 123 -6.53 11.97 6.11
C ARG A 123 -7.83 11.45 6.68
N ALA A 124 -8.96 11.82 6.08
CA ALA A 124 -10.29 11.43 6.56
C ALA A 124 -10.49 9.92 6.47
N VAL A 125 -10.23 9.31 5.31
CA VAL A 125 -10.38 7.86 5.12
C VAL A 125 -9.45 7.06 6.05
N CYS A 126 -8.19 7.49 6.21
CA CYS A 126 -7.25 6.80 7.10
C CYS A 126 -7.63 6.94 8.57
N THR A 127 -8.20 8.06 8.98
CA THR A 127 -8.68 8.25 10.36
C THR A 127 -9.81 7.26 10.67
N ILE A 128 -10.75 7.08 9.75
CA ILE A 128 -11.87 6.14 9.92
C ILE A 128 -11.37 4.69 9.92
N LEU A 129 -10.47 4.31 9.01
CA LEU A 129 -9.92 2.94 8.98
C LEU A 129 -9.14 2.58 10.26
N GLN A 130 -8.56 3.56 10.96
CA GLN A 130 -7.86 3.36 12.23
C GLN A 130 -8.80 3.07 13.42
N GLU A 131 -10.12 3.17 13.24
CA GLU A 131 -11.08 2.69 14.23
C GLU A 131 -11.10 1.15 14.32
N LEU A 132 -10.59 0.44 13.30
CA LEU A 132 -10.41 -1.01 13.34
C LEU A 132 -9.20 -1.39 14.21
N PRO A 133 -9.35 -2.25 15.23
CA PRO A 133 -8.24 -2.72 16.04
C PRO A 133 -7.10 -3.29 15.18
N PHE A 134 -5.86 -2.87 15.50
CA PHE A 134 -4.63 -3.26 14.80
C PHE A 134 -4.50 -2.75 13.35
N VAL A 135 -5.34 -1.79 12.94
CA VAL A 135 -5.20 -1.06 11.68
C VAL A 135 -4.59 0.32 11.98
N GLY A 136 -3.29 0.48 11.71
CA GLY A 136 -2.61 1.78 11.71
C GLY A 136 -2.48 2.35 10.29
N PRO A 137 -1.82 3.52 10.09
CA PRO A 137 -1.63 4.13 8.77
C PRO A 137 -0.99 3.19 7.73
N ALA A 138 -0.03 2.37 8.15
CA ALA A 138 0.58 1.37 7.27
C ALA A 138 -0.40 0.26 6.82
N THR A 139 -1.36 -0.13 7.65
CA THR A 139 -2.38 -1.14 7.27
C THR A 139 -3.50 -0.48 6.49
N ALA A 140 -3.93 0.72 6.88
CA ALA A 140 -4.90 1.52 6.13
C ALA A 140 -4.42 1.77 4.70
N SER A 141 -3.15 2.13 4.50
CA SER A 141 -2.58 2.29 3.15
C SER A 141 -2.53 0.98 2.36
N ALA A 142 -2.36 -0.19 2.99
CA ALA A 142 -2.45 -1.49 2.30
C ALA A 142 -3.88 -1.81 1.82
N ILE A 143 -4.90 -1.32 2.53
CA ILE A 143 -6.30 -1.40 2.09
C ILE A 143 -6.54 -0.42 0.94
N LEU A 144 -6.03 0.81 1.05
CA LEU A 144 -6.35 1.90 0.11
C LEU A 144 -5.57 1.82 -1.19
N ALA A 145 -4.30 1.42 -1.19
CA ALA A 145 -3.46 1.41 -2.39
C ALA A 145 -4.04 0.58 -3.55
N PRO A 146 -4.58 -0.65 -3.35
CA PRO A 146 -5.21 -1.39 -4.44
C PRO A 146 -6.59 -0.83 -4.85
N LEU A 147 -7.35 -0.25 -3.90
CA LEU A 147 -8.73 0.20 -4.14
C LEU A 147 -8.82 1.63 -4.70
N TYR A 148 -7.86 2.47 -4.34
CA TYR A 148 -7.77 3.89 -4.71
C TYR A 148 -6.33 4.26 -5.09
N PRO A 149 -5.72 3.58 -6.08
CA PRO A 149 -4.29 3.69 -6.38
C PRO A 149 -3.86 5.11 -6.77
N GLN A 150 -4.79 5.88 -7.36
CA GLN A 150 -4.57 7.27 -7.75
C GLN A 150 -4.50 8.24 -6.57
N ASP A 151 -5.18 7.93 -5.47
CA ASP A 151 -5.30 8.78 -4.29
C ASP A 151 -4.34 8.35 -3.16
N ALA A 152 -3.96 7.07 -3.10
CA ALA A 152 -3.26 6.48 -1.96
C ALA A 152 -2.07 5.60 -2.40
N PRO A 153 -0.83 5.92 -2.00
CA PRO A 153 0.28 4.98 -2.09
C PRO A 153 0.24 3.97 -0.93
N PHE A 154 0.97 2.87 -1.05
CA PHE A 154 1.23 2.00 0.10
C PHE A 154 2.34 2.58 0.99
N MET A 155 2.16 2.61 2.31
CA MET A 155 3.19 3.08 3.25
C MET A 155 4.18 1.96 3.59
N SER A 156 5.01 1.56 2.63
CA SER A 156 6.04 0.55 2.83
C SER A 156 7.28 1.09 3.55
N ASP A 157 8.00 0.22 4.27
CA ASP A 157 9.28 0.58 4.91
C ASP A 157 10.28 1.04 3.84
N GLU A 158 10.27 0.40 2.68
CA GLU A 158 11.10 0.72 1.52
C GLU A 158 10.85 2.15 0.99
N ALA A 159 9.58 2.56 0.90
CA ALA A 159 9.22 3.92 0.53
C ALA A 159 9.67 4.94 1.58
N LEU A 160 9.42 4.66 2.87
CA LEU A 160 9.83 5.55 3.97
C LEU A 160 11.35 5.69 4.10
N LEU A 161 12.12 4.65 3.76
CA LEU A 161 13.59 4.69 3.74
C LEU A 161 14.16 5.40 2.51
N THR A 162 13.38 5.47 1.44
CA THR A 162 13.82 5.99 0.14
C THR A 162 13.54 7.48 0.01
N ILE A 163 12.34 7.94 0.36
CA ILE A 163 11.91 9.34 0.25
C ILE A 163 12.59 10.18 1.36
N PRO A 164 13.48 11.15 1.03
CA PRO A 164 14.25 11.90 2.03
C PRO A 164 13.41 12.78 2.98
N GLU A 165 12.28 13.30 2.49
CA GLU A 165 11.44 14.27 3.19
C GLU A 165 10.50 13.61 4.22
N VAL A 166 10.42 12.27 4.24
CA VAL A 166 9.64 11.51 5.22
C VAL A 166 10.56 10.77 6.20
N ARG A 167 10.04 10.48 7.37
CA ARG A 167 10.79 9.83 8.45
C ARG A 167 10.69 8.31 8.34
N ALA A 168 11.82 7.63 8.19
CA ALA A 168 11.89 6.19 7.91
C ALA A 168 11.14 5.27 8.92
N SER A 169 11.14 5.61 10.21
CA SER A 169 10.57 4.78 11.28
C SER A 169 9.27 5.35 11.88
N ASP A 170 8.69 6.37 11.23
CA ASP A 170 7.50 7.07 11.71
C ASP A 170 6.26 6.57 10.96
N TYR A 171 5.44 5.75 11.62
CA TYR A 171 4.20 5.21 11.06
C TYR A 171 2.98 6.06 11.44
N SER A 172 3.16 7.34 11.76
CA SER A 172 2.06 8.26 12.02
C SER A 172 1.31 8.65 10.74
N LEU A 173 0.08 9.11 10.93
CA LEU A 173 -0.74 9.61 9.83
C LEU A 173 -0.10 10.82 9.14
N ASN A 174 0.57 11.70 9.88
CA ASN A 174 1.22 12.87 9.28
C ASN A 174 2.37 12.47 8.35
N ASN A 175 3.16 11.46 8.74
CA ASN A 175 4.25 10.97 7.88
C ASN A 175 3.71 10.22 6.64
N TYR A 176 2.58 9.51 6.77
CA TYR A 176 1.90 8.91 5.62
C TYR A 176 1.41 9.95 4.62
N LEU A 177 0.82 11.05 5.10
CA LEU A 177 0.34 12.12 4.23
C LEU A 177 1.50 12.85 3.56
N ALA A 178 2.60 13.07 4.28
CA ALA A 178 3.83 13.58 3.68
C ALA A 178 4.34 12.67 2.56
N LEU A 179 4.33 11.35 2.75
CA LEU A 179 4.70 10.38 1.71
C LEU A 179 3.83 10.54 0.46
N ALA A 180 2.50 10.62 0.62
CA ALA A 180 1.59 10.81 -0.52
C ALA A 180 1.86 12.12 -1.27
N VAL A 181 2.12 13.22 -0.56
CA VAL A 181 2.49 14.50 -1.16
C VAL A 181 3.79 14.41 -1.96
N GLN A 182 4.82 13.75 -1.40
CA GLN A 182 6.09 13.59 -2.11
C GLN A 182 5.95 12.74 -3.38
N LEU A 183 5.19 11.64 -3.32
CA LEU A 183 4.96 10.80 -4.50
C LEU A 183 4.14 11.51 -5.57
N ASP A 184 3.16 12.32 -5.19
CA ASP A 184 2.39 13.13 -6.15
C ASP A 184 3.23 14.24 -6.81
N GLY A 185 4.09 14.88 -6.02
CA GLY A 185 5.09 15.81 -6.54
C GLY A 185 6.05 15.15 -7.53
N LEU A 186 6.51 13.94 -7.20
CA LEU A 186 7.38 13.14 -8.06
C LEU A 186 6.68 12.73 -9.35
N ARG A 187 5.42 12.27 -9.26
CA ARG A 187 4.56 11.96 -10.41
C ARG A 187 4.51 13.14 -11.39
N SER A 188 4.27 14.33 -10.85
CA SER A 188 4.17 15.57 -11.63
C SER A 188 5.51 15.98 -12.24
N HIS A 189 6.61 15.89 -11.49
CA HIS A 189 7.95 16.24 -11.96
C HIS A 189 8.42 15.33 -13.10
N LEU A 190 8.16 14.03 -12.99
CA LEU A 190 8.52 13.02 -14.00
C LEU A 190 7.53 12.96 -15.17
N LYS A 191 6.44 13.75 -15.14
CA LYS A 191 5.35 13.74 -16.13
C LYS A 191 4.71 12.35 -16.31
N LEU A 192 4.69 11.54 -15.26
CA LEU A 192 4.08 10.22 -15.23
C LEU A 192 2.59 10.32 -14.88
N HIS A 193 1.84 11.15 -15.61
CA HIS A 193 0.44 11.47 -15.25
C HIS A 193 -0.50 10.25 -15.32
N ASP A 194 -0.16 9.26 -16.15
CA ASP A 194 -0.90 8.00 -16.25
C ASP A 194 -0.61 7.04 -15.10
N TRP A 195 0.45 7.29 -14.32
CA TRP A 195 0.82 6.45 -13.19
C TRP A 195 0.02 6.82 -11.95
N SER A 196 -0.31 5.78 -11.19
CA SER A 196 -0.88 5.92 -9.88
C SER A 196 0.20 6.16 -8.81
N LEU A 197 -0.19 6.64 -7.63
CA LEU A 197 0.73 6.73 -6.49
C LEU A 197 1.19 5.34 -6.02
N ALA A 198 0.33 4.33 -6.19
CA ALA A 198 0.68 2.93 -5.96
C ALA A 198 1.74 2.42 -6.94
N ASP A 199 1.72 2.83 -8.21
CA ASP A 199 2.74 2.42 -9.20
C ASP A 199 4.12 3.00 -8.86
N LEU A 200 4.18 4.27 -8.43
CA LEU A 200 5.41 4.88 -7.94
C LEU A 200 5.96 4.14 -6.71
N GLU A 201 5.09 3.75 -5.78
CA GLU A 201 5.50 2.94 -4.62
C GLU A 201 6.04 1.57 -5.06
N LYS A 202 5.37 0.88 -5.98
CA LYS A 202 5.83 -0.42 -6.51
C LYS A 202 7.19 -0.30 -7.19
N ALA A 203 7.41 0.75 -7.99
CA ALA A 203 8.69 1.03 -8.62
C ALA A 203 9.79 1.26 -7.58
N ILE A 204 9.52 2.05 -6.52
CA ILE A 204 10.45 2.26 -5.41
C ILE A 204 10.77 0.94 -4.70
N TRP A 205 9.74 0.16 -4.35
CA TRP A 205 9.91 -1.13 -3.67
C TRP A 205 10.70 -2.12 -4.54
N SER A 206 10.41 -2.19 -5.83
CA SER A 206 11.14 -3.03 -6.78
C SER A 206 12.62 -2.63 -6.85
N ALA A 207 12.89 -1.32 -6.88
CA ALA A 207 14.24 -0.76 -6.88
C ALA A 207 15.02 -1.02 -5.58
N THR A 208 14.35 -1.21 -4.44
CA THR A 208 15.06 -1.63 -3.21
C THR A 208 15.37 -3.13 -3.20
N GLN A 209 14.59 -3.95 -3.92
CA GLN A 209 14.87 -5.39 -4.04
C GLN A 209 16.04 -5.69 -4.99
N SER A 210 16.42 -4.75 -5.88
CA SER A 210 17.50 -4.95 -6.84
C SER A 210 18.91 -5.03 -6.24
N ALA A 211 19.08 -4.63 -4.97
CA ALA A 211 20.37 -4.59 -4.27
C ALA A 211 20.60 -5.78 -3.31
N ALA A 212 19.73 -6.79 -3.32
CA ALA A 212 19.84 -7.98 -2.47
C ALA A 212 20.41 -9.21 -3.19
N ALA A 213 21.09 -9.01 -4.34
CA ALA A 213 21.84 -10.05 -5.06
C ALA A 213 23.34 -9.92 -4.78
#